data_AF-A0A6C0KBB8-F1
#
_entry.id   AF-A0A6C0KBB8-F1
#
_cell.length_a   1.000
_cell.length_b   1.000
_cell.length_c   1.000
_cell.angle_alpha   90.00
_cell.angle_beta   90.00
_cell.angle_gamma   90.00
#
_symmetry.space_group_name_H-M   'P 1'
#
loop_
_entity.id
_entity.type
_entity.pdbx_description
1 polymer ?
#
loop_
_entity_poly.entity_id
_entity_poly.type
_entity_poly.pdbx_seq_one_letter_code
_entity_poly.pdbx_strand_id
1 'polypeptide(L)'
;MNVLSIDVGKKNLALCLLDESAEITYWNVLEIGGIKNMVEVLDTELQGVEANHVVIEKQPSFNPQMRCLSIALETYFTIRGKVDSSHTASVSFYSAKYKLQLCDDYSELANVPKNKKYREHKKMAIRQTQRELEKRGSVLLEFFNSHKKKDDLADSYLQGVSYVQRILNAAPCRRVARKPTAKQQRAKKFNENNVVWIVKQFLNTEAKVSSIEAFLGKEAETIETMVHRKVCELYPNIKDDYPLDEIILEAVSGII
;
A
#
# COMPACT_ATOMS: atom_id res chain seq x y z
N MET A 1 5.28 1.99 -14.42
CA MET A 1 4.80 1.83 -13.05
C MET A 1 3.68 0.82 -13.00
N ASN A 2 4.05 -0.41 -12.63
CA ASN A 2 3.12 -1.50 -12.38
C ASN A 2 2.92 -1.67 -10.88
N VAL A 3 1.67 -1.79 -10.43
CA VAL A 3 1.29 -1.94 -9.03
C VAL A 3 0.62 -3.30 -8.84
N LEU A 4 1.25 -4.17 -8.04
CA LEU A 4 0.65 -5.43 -7.59
C LEU A 4 -0.05 -5.19 -6.25
N SER A 5 -1.38 -5.16 -6.27
CA SER A 5 -2.20 -5.04 -5.08
C SER A 5 -2.63 -6.40 -4.56
N ILE A 6 -2.43 -6.65 -3.27
CA ILE A 6 -2.69 -7.93 -2.61
C ILE A 6 -3.65 -7.73 -1.43
N ASP A 7 -4.81 -8.38 -1.53
CA ASP A 7 -5.75 -8.57 -0.42
C ASP A 7 -5.48 -9.92 0.26
N VAL A 8 -5.29 -9.89 1.58
CA VAL A 8 -4.72 -11.00 2.35
C VAL A 8 -5.81 -11.75 3.12
N GLY A 9 -6.14 -12.96 2.65
CA GLY A 9 -7.00 -13.90 3.35
C GLY A 9 -6.23 -15.01 4.05
N LYS A 10 -6.87 -15.69 5.01
CA LYS A 10 -6.23 -16.79 5.78
C LYS A 10 -5.77 -17.98 4.92
N LYS A 11 -6.45 -18.23 3.81
CA LYS A 11 -6.22 -19.35 2.88
C LYS A 11 -6.08 -18.92 1.43
N ASN A 12 -6.42 -17.68 1.13
CA ASN A 12 -6.48 -17.16 -0.23
C ASN A 12 -5.77 -15.81 -0.28
N LEU A 13 -5.15 -15.51 -1.41
CA LEU A 13 -4.61 -14.19 -1.73
C LEU A 13 -5.30 -13.71 -2.99
N ALA A 14 -5.97 -12.55 -2.93
CA ALA A 14 -6.46 -11.91 -4.15
C ALA A 14 -5.43 -10.91 -4.65
N LEU A 15 -5.01 -11.07 -5.90
CA LEU A 15 -3.94 -10.32 -6.53
C LEU A 15 -4.51 -9.56 -7.71
N CYS A 16 -4.21 -8.26 -7.79
CA CYS A 16 -4.54 -7.41 -8.91
C CYS A 16 -3.30 -6.63 -9.34
N LEU A 17 -2.79 -6.88 -10.53
CA LEU A 17 -1.72 -6.10 -11.16
C LEU A 17 -2.36 -5.02 -12.03
N LEU A 18 -1.96 -3.78 -11.78
CA LEU A 18 -2.37 -2.60 -12.53
C LEU A 18 -1.16 -1.98 -13.23
N ASP A 19 -1.32 -1.53 -14.46
CA ASP A 19 -0.31 -0.76 -15.18
C ASP A 19 -0.38 0.75 -14.85
N GLU A 20 0.41 1.56 -15.56
CA GLU A 20 0.48 3.02 -15.42
C GLU A 20 -0.85 3.72 -15.69
N SER A 21 -1.68 3.14 -16.55
CA SER A 21 -3.02 3.66 -16.90
C SER A 21 -4.09 3.17 -15.92
N ALA A 22 -3.68 2.50 -14.84
CA ALA A 22 -4.54 1.79 -13.91
C ALA A 22 -5.37 0.70 -14.59
N GLU A 23 -4.90 0.11 -15.69
CA GLU A 23 -5.53 -1.02 -16.38
C GLU A 23 -5.10 -2.36 -15.79
N ILE A 24 -6.05 -3.31 -15.75
CA ILE A 24 -5.82 -4.63 -15.16
C ILE A 24 -5.03 -5.49 -16.13
N THR A 25 -3.82 -5.88 -15.74
CA THR A 25 -2.95 -6.76 -16.53
C THR A 25 -2.92 -8.20 -15.98
N TYR A 26 -3.18 -8.37 -14.69
CA TYR A 26 -3.36 -9.68 -14.05
C TYR A 26 -4.36 -9.56 -12.89
N TRP A 27 -5.30 -10.49 -12.77
CA TRP A 27 -6.29 -10.48 -11.70
C TRP A 27 -6.78 -11.87 -11.37
N ASN A 28 -6.46 -12.35 -10.16
CA ASN A 28 -6.78 -13.71 -9.76
C ASN A 28 -6.90 -13.85 -8.23
N VAL A 29 -7.51 -14.94 -7.77
CA VAL A 29 -7.50 -15.35 -6.36
C VAL A 29 -6.79 -16.68 -6.20
N LEU A 30 -5.60 -16.65 -5.59
CA LEU A 30 -4.75 -17.80 -5.37
C LEU A 30 -5.14 -18.51 -4.08
N GLU A 31 -5.30 -19.83 -4.12
CA GLU A 31 -5.49 -20.65 -2.93
C GLU A 31 -4.13 -21.11 -2.41
N ILE A 32 -3.65 -20.50 -1.34
CA ILE A 32 -2.36 -20.83 -0.74
C ILE A 32 -2.46 -21.91 0.34
N GLY A 33 -3.66 -22.15 0.90
CA GLY A 33 -3.87 -23.10 2.01
C GLY A 33 -3.18 -22.72 3.34
N GLY A 34 -2.25 -21.75 3.33
CA GLY A 34 -1.53 -21.21 4.48
C GLY A 34 -0.11 -20.78 4.11
N ILE A 35 0.64 -20.30 5.11
CA ILE A 35 2.00 -19.74 4.90
C ILE A 35 3.00 -20.75 4.31
N LYS A 36 2.83 -22.06 4.59
CA LYS A 36 3.78 -23.10 4.19
C LYS A 36 3.90 -23.24 2.67
N ASN A 37 2.79 -23.07 1.95
CA ASN A 37 2.77 -23.24 0.49
C ASN A 37 2.81 -21.88 -0.24
N MET A 38 2.84 -20.78 0.51
CA MET A 38 2.76 -19.42 -0.04
C MET A 38 3.91 -19.15 -1.02
N VAL A 39 5.14 -19.55 -0.68
CA VAL A 39 6.31 -19.29 -1.51
C VAL A 39 6.21 -20.02 -2.85
N GLU A 40 5.92 -21.31 -2.83
CA GLU A 40 5.79 -22.13 -4.04
C GLU A 40 4.66 -21.64 -4.96
N VAL A 41 3.50 -21.31 -4.39
CA VAL A 41 2.37 -20.76 -5.15
C VAL A 41 2.72 -19.41 -5.76
N LEU A 42 3.36 -18.51 -5.00
CA LEU A 42 3.73 -17.19 -5.53
C LEU A 42 4.83 -17.25 -6.58
N ASP A 43 5.85 -18.09 -6.39
CA ASP A 43 6.92 -18.26 -7.38
C ASP A 43 6.36 -18.78 -8.72
N THR A 44 5.38 -19.68 -8.65
CA THR A 44 4.73 -20.26 -9.84
C THR A 44 3.82 -19.23 -10.52
N GLU A 45 2.92 -18.61 -9.76
CA GLU A 45 1.88 -17.74 -10.30
C GLU A 45 2.39 -16.35 -10.72
N LEU A 46 3.50 -15.89 -10.12
CA LEU A 46 4.12 -14.59 -10.43
C LEU A 46 5.35 -14.71 -11.32
N GLN A 47 5.59 -15.88 -11.91
CA GLN A 47 6.69 -16.05 -12.84
C GLN A 47 6.54 -15.10 -14.04
N GLY A 48 7.49 -14.18 -14.20
CA GLY A 48 7.48 -13.18 -15.27
C GLY A 48 6.58 -11.97 -15.00
N VAL A 49 6.01 -11.85 -13.80
CA VAL A 49 5.23 -10.68 -13.39
C VAL A 49 6.17 -9.57 -12.92
N GLU A 50 6.20 -8.46 -13.65
CA GLU A 50 6.96 -7.27 -13.25
C GLU A 50 6.07 -6.27 -12.50
N ALA A 51 6.34 -6.11 -11.20
CA ALA A 51 5.69 -5.11 -10.35
C ALA A 51 6.72 -4.12 -9.79
N ASN A 52 6.49 -2.82 -9.98
CA ASN A 52 7.30 -1.74 -9.39
C ASN A 52 6.95 -1.46 -7.93
N HIS A 53 5.66 -1.61 -7.60
CA HIS A 53 5.15 -1.47 -6.25
C HIS A 53 4.31 -2.69 -5.89
N VAL A 54 4.55 -3.25 -4.71
CA VAL A 54 3.71 -4.29 -4.12
C VAL A 54 2.98 -3.70 -2.93
N VAL A 55 1.66 -3.72 -2.98
CA VAL A 55 0.79 -3.09 -2.01
C VAL A 55 0.01 -4.17 -1.28
N ILE A 56 0.23 -4.28 0.03
CA ILE A 56 -0.38 -5.32 0.87
C ILE A 56 -1.38 -4.67 1.81
N GLU A 57 -2.60 -5.21 1.92
CA GLU A 57 -3.59 -4.66 2.85
C GLU A 57 -3.08 -4.72 4.31
N LYS A 58 -3.12 -3.58 5.01
CA LYS A 58 -2.75 -3.48 6.43
C LYS A 58 -3.78 -4.18 7.30
N GLN A 59 -3.37 -5.31 7.89
CA GLN A 59 -4.25 -6.12 8.74
C GLN A 59 -4.35 -5.58 10.18
N PRO A 60 -5.54 -5.66 10.81
CA PRO A 60 -5.73 -5.22 12.18
C PRO A 60 -5.02 -6.14 13.19
N SER A 61 -4.61 -5.59 14.32
CA SER A 61 -3.87 -6.32 15.37
C SER A 61 -4.65 -7.50 15.98
N PHE A 62 -5.98 -7.44 16.00
CA PHE A 62 -6.85 -8.50 16.51
C PHE A 62 -7.01 -9.69 15.55
N ASN A 63 -6.36 -9.68 14.38
CA ASN A 63 -6.30 -10.84 13.48
C ASN A 63 -4.84 -11.32 13.28
N PRO A 64 -4.26 -12.04 14.26
CA PRO A 64 -2.84 -12.39 14.26
C PRO A 64 -2.42 -13.24 13.06
N GLN A 65 -3.29 -14.14 12.60
CA GLN A 65 -3.00 -15.03 11.47
C GLN A 65 -2.82 -14.25 10.17
N MET A 66 -3.74 -13.34 9.84
CA MET A 66 -3.66 -12.54 8.62
C MET A 66 -2.53 -11.51 8.70
N ARG A 67 -2.24 -10.98 9.90
CA ARG A 67 -1.07 -10.12 10.13
C ARG A 67 0.25 -10.86 9.93
N CYS A 68 0.35 -12.10 10.40
CA CYS A 68 1.54 -12.93 10.19
C CYS A 68 1.74 -13.21 8.68
N LEU A 69 0.65 -13.52 7.97
CA LEU A 69 0.71 -13.75 6.53
C LEU A 69 1.08 -12.48 5.75
N SER A 70 0.57 -11.31 6.14
CA SER A 70 0.92 -10.04 5.49
C SER A 70 2.40 -9.69 5.67
N ILE A 71 2.99 -9.97 6.83
CA ILE A 71 4.44 -9.81 7.09
C ILE A 71 5.25 -10.83 6.29
N ALA A 72 4.76 -12.07 6.17
CA ALA A 72 5.42 -13.10 5.38
C ALA A 72 5.46 -12.73 3.90
N LEU A 73 4.38 -12.15 3.36
CA LEU A 73 4.32 -11.60 2.01
C LEU A 73 5.34 -10.47 1.81
N GLU A 74 5.39 -9.52 2.75
CA GLU A 74 6.38 -8.43 2.71
C GLU A 74 7.81 -9.00 2.68
N THR A 75 8.09 -9.98 3.53
CA THR A 75 9.39 -10.65 3.59
C THR A 75 9.71 -11.34 2.25
N TYR A 76 8.75 -12.07 1.68
CA TYR A 76 8.89 -12.74 0.39
C TYR A 76 9.26 -11.76 -0.73
N PHE A 77 8.48 -10.68 -0.91
CA PHE A 77 8.73 -9.71 -1.97
C PHE A 77 10.02 -8.91 -1.73
N THR A 78 10.39 -8.68 -0.48
CA THR A 78 11.67 -8.03 -0.14
C THR A 78 12.85 -8.92 -0.54
N ILE A 79 12.81 -10.21 -0.23
CA ILE A 79 13.87 -11.16 -0.59
C ILE A 79 13.94 -11.32 -2.11
N ARG A 80 12.81 -11.65 -2.74
CA ARG A 80 12.72 -11.84 -4.20
C ARG A 80 13.11 -10.58 -4.96
N GLY A 81 12.78 -9.41 -4.42
CA GLY A 81 13.06 -8.13 -5.05
C GLY A 81 14.50 -7.65 -4.87
N LYS A 82 15.01 -7.65 -3.64
CA LYS A 82 16.32 -7.06 -3.32
C LYS A 82 17.48 -8.05 -3.44
N VAL A 83 17.29 -9.28 -2.99
CA VAL A 83 18.37 -10.28 -2.91
C VAL A 83 18.48 -11.05 -4.20
N ASP A 84 17.36 -11.60 -4.67
CA ASP A 84 17.37 -12.44 -5.87
C ASP A 84 17.31 -11.62 -7.16
N SER A 85 17.02 -10.31 -7.05
CA SER A 85 16.77 -9.39 -8.18
C SER A 85 15.77 -9.94 -9.21
N SER A 86 14.87 -10.82 -8.76
CA SER A 86 13.86 -11.46 -9.61
C SER A 86 12.65 -10.57 -9.86
N HIS A 87 12.46 -9.55 -9.02
CA HIS A 87 11.37 -8.58 -9.08
C HIS A 87 11.93 -7.20 -8.73
N THR A 88 11.33 -6.11 -9.20
CA THR A 88 11.78 -4.74 -8.85
C THR A 88 10.69 -4.02 -8.05
N ALA A 89 10.43 -4.45 -6.82
CA ALA A 89 9.28 -3.97 -6.06
C ALA A 89 9.64 -3.24 -4.76
N SER A 90 9.17 -2.00 -4.61
CA SER A 90 8.99 -1.42 -3.28
C SER A 90 7.75 -2.07 -2.64
N VAL A 91 7.83 -2.53 -1.41
CA VAL A 91 6.69 -3.12 -0.71
C VAL A 91 6.10 -2.11 0.28
N SER A 92 4.78 -2.00 0.35
CA SER A 92 4.11 -1.07 1.27
C SER A 92 2.82 -1.65 1.82
N PHE A 93 2.56 -1.41 3.11
CA PHE A 93 1.26 -1.70 3.71
C PHE A 93 0.27 -0.56 3.42
N TYR A 94 -0.95 -0.91 3.00
CA TYR A 94 -1.96 0.07 2.62
C TYR A 94 -3.20 0.00 3.51
N SER A 95 -3.72 1.17 3.88
CA SER A 95 -4.90 1.22 4.74
C SER A 95 -6.16 0.82 3.98
N ALA A 96 -6.90 -0.14 4.53
CA ALA A 96 -8.24 -0.52 4.08
C ALA A 96 -9.24 0.66 4.06
N LYS A 97 -8.94 1.79 4.72
CA LYS A 97 -9.78 2.99 4.68
C LYS A 97 -9.88 3.57 3.28
N TYR A 98 -8.78 3.58 2.53
CA TYR A 98 -8.70 4.33 1.27
C TYR A 98 -9.45 3.65 0.13
N LYS A 99 -9.58 2.32 0.14
CA LYS A 99 -10.34 1.58 -0.89
C LYS A 99 -11.82 1.98 -0.93
N LEU A 100 -12.43 2.18 0.24
CA LEU A 100 -13.85 2.53 0.34
C LEU A 100 -14.14 3.99 0.04
N GLN A 101 -13.14 4.88 0.15
CA GLN A 101 -13.31 6.30 -0.17
C GLN A 101 -13.53 6.54 -1.67
N LEU A 102 -13.19 5.56 -2.52
CA LEU A 102 -13.46 5.60 -3.94
C LEU A 102 -14.91 5.26 -4.29
N CYS A 103 -15.67 4.68 -3.36
CA CYS A 103 -17.03 4.25 -3.65
C CYS A 103 -17.99 5.44 -3.62
N ASP A 104 -18.81 5.60 -4.66
CA ASP A 104 -19.76 6.71 -4.77
C ASP A 104 -20.73 6.74 -3.57
N ASP A 105 -21.15 5.54 -3.13
CA ASP A 105 -22.12 5.34 -2.05
C ASP A 105 -21.46 5.47 -0.64
N TYR A 106 -20.19 5.88 -0.52
CA TYR A 106 -19.46 5.89 0.76
C TYR A 106 -20.15 6.74 1.84
N SER A 107 -20.77 7.85 1.45
CA SER A 107 -21.50 8.73 2.37
C SER A 107 -22.70 8.03 3.05
N GLU A 108 -23.30 7.04 2.39
CA GLU A 108 -24.46 6.29 2.91
C GLU A 108 -24.08 5.38 4.09
N LEU A 109 -22.80 4.99 4.21
CA LEU A 109 -22.30 4.19 5.32
C LEU A 109 -22.36 4.90 6.68
N ALA A 110 -22.53 6.22 6.71
CA ALA A 110 -22.74 6.98 7.93
C ALA A 110 -24.02 6.52 8.66
N ASN A 111 -25.06 6.18 7.90
CA ASN A 111 -26.39 5.83 8.40
C ASN A 111 -26.55 4.33 8.71
N VAL A 112 -25.57 3.50 8.35
CA VAL A 112 -25.63 2.05 8.55
C VAL A 112 -25.28 1.69 10.01
N PRO A 113 -26.09 0.85 10.70
CA PRO A 113 -25.76 0.35 12.04
C PRO A 113 -24.41 -0.37 12.08
N LYS A 114 -23.62 -0.14 13.14
CA LYS A 114 -22.24 -0.67 13.28
C LYS A 114 -22.12 -2.18 13.00
N ASN A 115 -23.08 -2.98 13.45
CA ASN A 115 -23.11 -4.44 13.25
C ASN A 115 -23.35 -4.87 11.79
N LYS A 116 -23.93 -4.00 10.95
CA LYS A 116 -24.17 -4.26 9.52
C LYS A 116 -23.10 -3.66 8.62
N LYS A 117 -22.29 -2.72 9.12
CA LYS A 117 -21.28 -2.01 8.32
C LYS A 117 -20.34 -2.94 7.57
N TYR A 118 -19.82 -3.98 8.22
CA TYR A 118 -18.92 -4.94 7.56
C TYR A 118 -19.53 -5.57 6.31
N ARG A 119 -20.79 -6.03 6.41
CA ARG A 119 -21.51 -6.63 5.26
C ARG A 119 -21.78 -5.60 4.17
N GLU A 120 -22.13 -4.37 4.54
CA GLU A 120 -22.39 -3.31 3.57
C GLU A 120 -21.11 -2.82 2.88
N HIS A 121 -19.98 -2.77 3.58
CA HIS A 121 -18.67 -2.47 2.97
C HIS A 121 -18.35 -3.47 1.85
N LYS A 122 -18.53 -4.77 2.10
CA LYS A 122 -18.31 -5.81 1.08
C LYS A 122 -19.20 -5.63 -0.15
N LYS A 123 -20.49 -5.39 0.06
CA LYS A 123 -21.43 -5.16 -1.05
C LYS A 123 -21.05 -3.89 -1.83
N MET A 124 -20.69 -2.83 -1.13
CA MET A 124 -20.31 -1.57 -1.74
C MET A 124 -19.05 -1.71 -2.60
N ALA A 125 -18.02 -2.42 -2.11
CA ALA A 125 -16.82 -2.71 -2.88
C ALA A 125 -17.13 -3.50 -4.18
N ILE A 126 -17.98 -4.52 -4.09
CA ILE A 126 -18.43 -5.29 -5.26
C ILE A 126 -19.18 -4.40 -6.26
N ARG A 127 -20.15 -3.59 -5.80
CA ARG A 127 -20.90 -2.68 -6.67
C ARG A 127 -20.02 -1.66 -7.35
N GLN A 128 -19.09 -1.04 -6.61
CA GLN A 128 -18.17 -0.07 -7.19
C GLN A 128 -17.28 -0.72 -8.24
N THR A 129 -16.76 -1.92 -7.97
CA THR A 129 -15.95 -2.67 -8.93
C THR A 129 -16.74 -2.96 -10.21
N GLN A 130 -18.01 -3.38 -10.11
CA GLN A 130 -18.86 -3.58 -11.29
C GLN A 130 -19.01 -2.32 -12.13
N ARG A 131 -19.32 -1.17 -11.50
CA ARG A 131 -19.44 0.13 -12.18
C ARG A 131 -18.14 0.53 -12.90
N GLU A 132 -16.99 0.26 -12.30
CA GLU A 132 -15.69 0.56 -12.92
C GLU A 132 -15.38 -0.38 -14.10
N LEU A 133 -15.72 -1.66 -13.99
CA LEU A 133 -15.50 -2.64 -15.06
C LEU A 133 -16.44 -2.44 -16.26
N GLU A 134 -17.67 -1.98 -16.02
CA GLU A 134 -18.63 -1.62 -17.09
C GLU A 134 -18.05 -0.57 -18.05
N LYS A 135 -17.15 0.30 -17.57
CA LYS A 135 -16.46 1.31 -18.38
C LYS A 135 -15.30 0.76 -19.20
N ARG A 136 -14.74 -0.40 -18.82
CA ARG A 136 -13.47 -0.96 -19.33
C ARG A 136 -13.66 -2.11 -20.32
N GLY A 137 -14.77 -2.84 -20.24
CA GLY A 137 -15.13 -3.87 -21.23
C GLY A 137 -15.87 -5.08 -20.66
N SER A 138 -16.52 -5.85 -21.53
CA SER A 138 -17.40 -6.96 -21.12
C SER A 138 -16.67 -8.17 -20.53
N VAL A 139 -15.47 -8.51 -21.02
CA VAL A 139 -14.77 -9.74 -20.62
C VAL A 139 -14.39 -9.73 -19.13
N LEU A 140 -13.81 -8.64 -18.64
CA LEU A 140 -13.45 -8.51 -17.22
C LEU A 140 -14.68 -8.48 -16.32
N LEU A 141 -15.77 -7.85 -16.77
CA LEU A 141 -17.03 -7.80 -16.04
C LEU A 141 -17.68 -9.20 -15.95
N GLU A 142 -17.67 -9.97 -17.03
CA GLU A 142 -18.16 -11.36 -17.05
C GLU A 142 -17.34 -12.26 -16.13
N PHE A 143 -16.01 -12.18 -16.22
CA PHE A 143 -15.09 -12.87 -15.30
C PHE A 143 -15.42 -12.54 -13.85
N PHE A 144 -15.47 -11.25 -13.49
CA PHE A 144 -15.77 -10.81 -12.14
C PHE A 144 -17.15 -11.30 -11.65
N ASN A 145 -18.18 -11.15 -12.48
CA ASN A 145 -19.56 -11.52 -12.11
C ASN A 145 -19.72 -13.03 -11.89
N SER A 146 -19.01 -13.84 -12.67
CA SER A 146 -19.01 -15.31 -12.56
C SER A 146 -18.19 -15.83 -11.39
N HIS A 147 -17.25 -15.05 -10.85
CA HIS A 147 -16.35 -15.49 -9.81
C HIS A 147 -17.04 -15.69 -8.45
N LYS A 148 -16.63 -16.69 -7.67
CA LYS A 148 -17.21 -16.97 -6.34
C LYS A 148 -16.73 -15.98 -5.27
N LYS A 149 -15.50 -15.49 -5.42
CA LYS A 149 -14.79 -14.63 -4.47
C LYS A 149 -14.76 -13.17 -4.94
N LYS A 150 -15.94 -12.62 -5.21
CA LYS A 150 -16.10 -11.25 -5.72
C LYS A 150 -15.63 -10.20 -4.73
N ASP A 151 -15.79 -10.45 -3.43
CA ASP A 151 -15.32 -9.54 -2.39
C ASP A 151 -13.79 -9.47 -2.36
N ASP A 152 -13.10 -10.61 -2.36
CA ASP A 152 -11.62 -10.64 -2.38
C ASP A 152 -11.06 -9.97 -3.66
N LEU A 153 -11.66 -10.26 -4.84
CA LEU A 153 -11.30 -9.61 -6.10
C LEU A 153 -11.54 -8.10 -6.07
N ALA A 154 -12.69 -7.65 -5.60
CA ALA A 154 -13.02 -6.22 -5.49
C ALA A 154 -12.06 -5.49 -4.54
N ASP A 155 -11.72 -6.10 -3.40
CA ASP A 155 -10.83 -5.50 -2.42
C ASP A 155 -9.41 -5.32 -2.96
N SER A 156 -8.85 -6.33 -3.66
CA SER A 156 -7.55 -6.22 -4.32
C SER A 156 -7.53 -5.16 -5.43
N TYR A 157 -8.58 -5.11 -6.27
CA TYR A 157 -8.69 -4.12 -7.35
C TYR A 157 -8.84 -2.69 -6.82
N LEU A 158 -9.83 -2.42 -5.96
CA LEU A 158 -10.08 -1.08 -5.43
C LEU A 158 -8.91 -0.55 -4.59
N GLN A 159 -8.21 -1.43 -3.87
CA GLN A 159 -6.96 -1.07 -3.20
C GLN A 159 -5.91 -0.59 -4.21
N GLY A 160 -5.70 -1.34 -5.29
CA GLY A 160 -4.73 -1.00 -6.33
C GLY A 160 -5.06 0.33 -7.01
N VAL A 161 -6.32 0.51 -7.43
CA VAL A 161 -6.78 1.76 -8.05
C VAL A 161 -6.61 2.93 -7.10
N SER A 162 -6.97 2.76 -5.82
CA SER A 162 -6.79 3.80 -4.80
C SER A 162 -5.34 4.18 -4.63
N TYR A 163 -4.43 3.21 -4.60
CA TYR A 163 -3.00 3.45 -4.49
C TYR A 163 -2.45 4.19 -5.72
N VAL A 164 -2.76 3.71 -6.93
CA VAL A 164 -2.35 4.35 -8.18
C VAL A 164 -2.86 5.79 -8.24
N GLN A 165 -4.15 6.02 -7.96
CA GLN A 165 -4.72 7.37 -7.92
C GLN A 165 -4.04 8.25 -6.89
N ARG A 166 -3.62 7.73 -5.74
CA ARG A 166 -2.92 8.52 -4.73
C ARG A 166 -1.49 8.89 -5.13
N ILE A 167 -0.81 8.02 -5.87
CA ILE A 167 0.50 8.33 -6.46
C ILE A 167 0.33 9.38 -7.56
N LEU A 168 -0.58 9.15 -8.52
CA LEU A 168 -0.80 10.05 -9.65
C LEU A 168 -1.36 11.41 -9.22
N ASN A 169 -2.29 11.42 -8.25
CA ASN A 169 -2.90 12.63 -7.69
C ASN A 169 -2.16 13.12 -6.44
N ALA A 170 -0.92 12.71 -6.21
CA ALA A 170 -0.07 13.29 -5.18
C ALA A 170 0.16 14.77 -5.50
N ALA A 171 -0.82 15.61 -5.19
CA ALA A 171 -0.66 17.05 -5.14
C ALA A 171 0.44 17.36 -4.10
N PRO A 172 1.26 18.40 -4.30
CA PRO A 172 2.29 18.77 -3.33
C PRO A 172 1.67 18.86 -1.93
N CYS A 173 2.32 18.17 -0.99
CA CYS A 173 1.87 17.89 0.38
C CYS A 173 0.89 18.94 0.94
N ARG A 174 -0.40 18.61 1.04
CA ARG A 174 -1.42 19.44 1.72
C ARG A 174 -1.18 19.52 3.25
N ARG A 175 -0.34 18.65 3.79
CA ARG A 175 -0.03 18.64 5.22
C ARG A 175 0.90 19.79 5.56
N VAL A 176 0.50 20.57 6.56
CA VAL A 176 1.26 21.75 6.98
C VAL A 176 2.45 21.28 7.80
N ALA A 177 3.65 21.44 7.27
CA ALA A 177 4.88 21.24 8.02
C ALA A 177 4.95 22.24 9.19
N ARG A 178 4.95 21.76 10.43
CA ARG A 178 5.13 22.60 11.63
C ARG A 178 6.32 22.13 12.46
N LYS A 179 7.25 23.04 12.72
CA LYS A 179 8.39 22.75 13.59
C LYS A 179 7.92 22.30 14.99
N PRO A 180 8.45 21.19 15.54
CA PRO A 180 8.15 20.78 16.90
C PRO A 180 8.55 21.87 17.92
N THR A 181 7.70 22.13 18.91
CA THR A 181 8.03 23.02 20.03
C THR A 181 9.13 22.42 20.92
N ALA A 182 9.83 23.25 21.69
CA ALA A 182 10.88 22.78 22.62
C ALA A 182 10.37 21.73 23.62
N LYS A 183 9.11 21.86 24.08
CA LYS A 183 8.45 20.89 24.96
C LYS A 183 8.27 19.54 24.25
N GLN A 184 7.82 19.55 23.00
CA GLN A 184 7.63 18.34 22.19
C GLN A 184 8.95 17.65 21.86
N GLN A 185 10.01 18.42 21.59
CA GLN A 185 11.36 17.89 21.36
C GLN A 185 11.91 17.20 22.62
N ARG A 186 11.82 17.85 23.78
CA ARG A 186 12.26 17.26 25.07
C ARG A 186 11.46 15.99 25.41
N ALA A 187 10.15 16.01 25.17
CA ALA A 187 9.27 14.89 25.48
C ALA A 187 9.28 13.77 24.41
N LYS A 188 9.95 13.98 23.27
CA LYS A 188 9.88 13.12 22.08
C LYS A 188 8.44 12.75 21.68
N LYS A 189 7.51 13.71 21.74
CA LYS A 189 6.08 13.54 21.39
C LYS A 189 5.70 14.46 20.24
N PHE A 190 5.50 13.88 19.07
CA PHE A 190 5.26 14.62 17.82
C PHE A 190 3.84 14.33 17.31
N ASN A 191 3.21 15.36 16.74
CA ASN A 191 1.98 15.17 15.97
C ASN A 191 2.30 15.07 14.47
N GLU A 192 1.30 14.77 13.66
CA GLU A 192 1.44 14.58 12.22
C GLU A 192 2.16 15.73 11.50
N ASN A 193 1.82 16.98 11.81
CA ASN A 193 2.44 18.17 11.23
C ASN A 193 3.93 18.31 11.61
N ASN A 194 4.30 17.82 12.80
CA ASN A 194 5.69 17.78 13.24
C ASN A 194 6.51 16.73 12.49
N VAL A 195 5.92 15.57 12.21
CA VAL A 195 6.54 14.51 11.41
C VAL A 195 6.82 15.01 9.99
N VAL A 196 5.84 15.69 9.36
CA VAL A 196 6.02 16.30 8.03
C VAL A 196 7.19 17.30 8.03
N TRP A 197 7.32 18.14 9.06
CA TRP A 197 8.43 19.09 9.17
C TRP A 197 9.78 18.39 9.30
N ILE A 198 9.86 17.35 10.15
CA ILE A 198 11.06 16.55 10.37
C ILE A 198 11.53 15.91 9.06
N VAL A 199 10.62 15.24 8.35
CA VAL A 199 10.90 14.58 7.08
C VAL A 199 11.42 15.59 6.05
N LYS A 200 10.76 16.75 5.91
CA LYS A 200 11.22 17.81 5.01
C LYS A 200 12.59 18.38 5.37
N GLN A 201 12.90 18.54 6.65
CA GLN A 201 14.24 18.98 7.06
C GLN A 201 15.30 17.96 6.67
N PHE A 202 15.04 16.67 6.93
CA PHE A 202 15.95 15.59 6.62
C PHE A 202 16.28 15.53 5.13
N LEU A 203 15.23 15.54 4.29
CA LEU A 203 15.37 15.57 2.83
C LEU A 203 16.16 16.80 2.37
N ASN A 204 15.93 17.99 2.94
CA ASN A 204 16.67 19.20 2.59
C ASN A 204 18.14 19.21 3.06
N THR A 205 18.47 18.52 4.15
CA THR A 205 19.87 18.42 4.64
C THR A 205 20.67 17.35 3.92
N GLU A 206 20.07 16.21 3.56
CA GLU A 206 20.79 15.12 2.88
C GLU A 206 20.78 15.26 1.36
N ALA A 207 19.79 15.93 0.75
CA ALA A 207 19.78 16.22 -0.70
C ALA A 207 20.90 17.20 -1.15
N LYS A 208 21.66 17.80 -0.21
CA LYS A 208 22.87 18.59 -0.53
C LYS A 208 24.13 17.75 -0.64
N VAL A 209 24.10 16.47 -0.27
CA VAL A 209 25.27 15.59 -0.34
C VAL A 209 25.21 14.82 -1.66
N SER A 210 25.95 15.36 -2.66
CA SER A 210 26.52 14.70 -3.85
C SER A 210 25.62 13.78 -4.68
N SER A 211 25.51 14.10 -5.99
CA SER A 211 25.01 13.27 -7.11
C SER A 211 24.47 11.90 -6.72
N ILE A 212 23.19 11.66 -7.04
CA ILE A 212 22.43 10.41 -6.84
C ILE A 212 23.31 9.14 -6.96
N GLU A 213 24.26 9.08 -7.90
CA GLU A 213 25.23 7.99 -8.09
C GLU A 213 26.23 7.75 -6.92
N ALA A 214 26.68 8.78 -6.20
CA ALA A 214 27.59 8.67 -5.05
C ALA A 214 26.90 8.15 -3.79
N PHE A 215 25.60 8.38 -3.67
CA PHE A 215 24.76 7.86 -2.58
C PHE A 215 24.33 6.41 -2.84
N LEU A 216 24.11 6.04 -4.11
CA LEU A 216 23.75 4.69 -4.57
C LEU A 216 24.88 3.64 -4.47
N GLY A 217 26.04 3.99 -3.89
CA GLY A 217 27.24 3.16 -3.85
C GLY A 217 27.23 1.94 -2.93
N LYS A 218 26.15 1.63 -2.22
CA LYS A 218 25.95 0.35 -1.49
C LYS A 218 24.47 0.00 -1.48
N GLU A 219 24.12 -1.15 -2.06
CA GLU A 219 22.81 -1.83 -2.08
C GLU A 219 21.58 -0.92 -1.99
N ALA A 220 20.87 -0.77 -3.11
CA ALA A 220 19.74 0.15 -3.32
C ALA A 220 18.65 0.12 -2.21
N GLU A 221 18.88 0.83 -1.11
CA GLU A 221 17.85 1.24 -0.15
C GLU A 221 17.10 2.41 -0.80
N THR A 222 15.78 2.32 -0.94
CA THR A 222 15.00 3.42 -1.52
C THR A 222 15.04 4.63 -0.58
N ILE A 223 14.94 5.86 -1.13
CA ILE A 223 14.94 7.10 -0.33
C ILE A 223 13.86 7.03 0.76
N GLU A 224 12.71 6.46 0.46
CA GLU A 224 11.62 6.28 1.43
C GLU A 224 12.04 5.39 2.61
N THR A 225 12.71 4.28 2.32
CA THR A 225 13.16 3.32 3.34
C THR A 225 14.22 3.96 4.27
N MET A 226 15.13 4.75 3.70
CA MET A 226 16.15 5.47 4.46
C MET A 226 15.57 6.56 5.36
N VAL A 227 14.67 7.37 4.80
CA VAL A 227 13.97 8.43 5.54
C VAL A 227 13.15 7.80 6.67
N HIS A 228 12.45 6.70 6.39
CA HIS A 228 11.66 5.97 7.38
C HIS A 228 12.54 5.49 8.54
N ARG A 229 13.64 4.78 8.23
CA ARG A 229 14.61 4.31 9.22
C ARG A 229 15.16 5.45 10.07
N LYS A 230 15.61 6.54 9.45
CA LYS A 230 16.20 7.67 10.18
C LYS A 230 15.18 8.40 11.05
N VAL A 231 13.96 8.57 10.57
CA VAL A 231 12.87 9.16 11.35
C VAL A 231 12.56 8.29 12.56
N CYS A 232 12.52 6.96 12.41
CA CYS A 232 12.33 6.03 13.52
C CYS A 232 13.51 6.05 14.53
N GLU A 233 14.76 6.13 14.06
CA GLU A 233 15.95 6.26 14.93
C GLU A 233 15.90 7.53 15.78
N LEU A 234 15.60 8.67 15.15
CA LEU A 234 15.58 9.98 15.81
C LEU A 234 14.35 10.14 16.72
N TYR A 235 13.24 9.48 16.36
CA TYR A 235 11.94 9.65 16.99
C TYR A 235 11.28 8.30 17.32
N PRO A 236 11.85 7.53 18.25
CA PRO A 236 11.40 6.16 18.57
C PRO A 236 9.98 6.07 19.18
N ASN A 237 9.38 7.20 19.54
CA ASN A 237 8.01 7.30 20.08
C ASN A 237 7.03 7.91 19.05
N ILE A 238 7.38 7.96 17.77
CA ILE A 238 6.39 8.15 16.72
C ILE A 238 5.37 7.03 16.90
N LYS A 239 4.09 7.41 17.06
CA LYS A 239 3.05 6.42 17.23
C LYS A 239 2.89 5.62 15.94
N ASP A 240 2.79 4.30 16.05
CA ASP A 240 2.53 3.37 14.93
C ASP A 240 1.25 3.70 14.14
N ASP A 241 0.36 4.49 14.74
CA ASP A 241 -0.89 5.00 14.16
C ASP A 241 -0.71 6.22 13.25
N TYR A 242 0.49 6.81 13.11
CA TYR A 242 0.75 7.84 12.10
C TYR A 242 1.05 7.19 10.73
N PRO A 243 0.52 7.73 9.62
CA PRO A 243 0.79 7.21 8.28
C PRO A 243 2.17 7.68 7.80
N LEU A 244 3.24 7.26 8.48
CA LEU A 244 4.61 7.72 8.23
C LEU A 244 5.05 7.42 6.80
N ASP A 245 4.75 6.22 6.29
CA ASP A 245 5.04 5.84 4.90
C ASP A 245 4.35 6.76 3.89
N GLU A 246 3.11 7.17 4.17
CA GLU A 246 2.35 8.10 3.33
C GLU A 246 2.96 9.50 3.36
N ILE A 247 3.40 9.97 4.53
CA ILE A 247 4.06 11.27 4.71
C ILE A 247 5.41 11.29 3.97
N ILE A 248 6.15 10.18 4.01
CA ILE A 248 7.44 10.04 3.35
C ILE A 248 7.25 9.99 1.84
N LEU A 249 6.33 9.16 1.35
CA LEU A 249 6.01 9.07 -0.07
C LEU A 249 5.57 10.44 -0.61
N GLU A 250 4.66 11.15 0.07
CA GLU A 250 4.25 12.51 -0.29
C GLU A 250 5.42 13.52 -0.30
N ALA A 251 6.37 13.39 0.62
CA ALA A 251 7.49 14.30 0.73
C ALA A 251 8.56 14.03 -0.33
N VAL A 252 8.81 12.77 -0.68
CA VAL A 252 9.76 12.36 -1.73
C VAL A 252 9.20 12.69 -3.12
N SER A 253 7.92 12.39 -3.38
CA SER A 253 7.25 12.73 -4.65
C SER A 253 7.14 14.23 -4.92
N GLY A 254 7.30 15.10 -3.90
CA GLY A 254 7.31 16.56 -4.06
C GLY A 254 8.71 17.18 -4.14
N ILE A 255 9.76 16.37 -4.11
CA ILE A 255 11.17 16.79 -4.18
C ILE A 255 11.84 16.30 -5.49
N ILE A 256 11.21 15.34 -6.18
CA ILE A 256 11.51 14.96 -7.57
C ILE A 256 10.63 15.80 -8.50
#